data_AF-A0A9R1G407-F1
#
_entry.id   AF-A0A9R1G407-F1
#
_cell.length_a   1.000
_cell.length_b   1.000
_cell.length_c   1.000
_cell.angle_alpha   90.00
_cell.angle_beta   90.00
_cell.angle_gamma   90.00
#
_symmetry.space_group_name_H-M   'P 1'
#
loop_
_entity.id
_entity.type
_entity.pdbx_description
1 polymer ?
#
loop_
_entity_poly.entity_id
_entity_poly.type
_entity_poly.pdbx_seq_one_letter_code
_entity_poly.pdbx_strand_id
1 'polypeptide(L)'
;MNIFVNNPTGTTFRVWVHPSDTVCSVMENIHNRYRLIFNGVQLQDNCRLADYNIQEDSTLDLEEKMQIHVMETLITIDLDFNSLDTIDGVKAKIYRLKGFPVDQQCLLFAGKRLENGNRTLADHNICMESTILLVLLPCIPRGHMMQIFVKGLTGKTITLQVGSSDTVDSVKVKIYERNHAPFPNVQRLIFAGRQLEGGRTLADSKITKHCTLHLSLHLRGG
;
A
#
# COMPACT_ATOMS: atom_id res chain seq x y z
N MET A 1 -6.72 -19.23 -25.48
CA MET A 1 -5.49 -20.03 -25.73
C MET A 1 -5.15 -20.81 -24.49
N ASN A 2 -4.41 -21.90 -24.62
CA ASN A 2 -3.92 -22.63 -23.47
C ASN A 2 -2.53 -22.14 -23.09
N ILE A 3 -2.27 -21.97 -21.80
CA ILE A 3 -0.94 -21.73 -21.25
C ILE A 3 -0.61 -22.79 -20.21
N PHE A 4 0.67 -22.97 -19.93
CA PHE A 4 1.18 -23.84 -18.88
C PHE A 4 1.67 -22.99 -17.72
N VAL A 5 1.38 -23.43 -16.50
CA VAL A 5 1.79 -22.74 -15.27
C VAL A 5 2.54 -23.72 -14.38
N ASN A 6 3.80 -23.41 -14.08
CA ASN A 6 4.63 -24.17 -13.15
C ASN A 6 4.41 -23.68 -11.72
N ASN A 7 4.12 -24.58 -10.80
CA ASN A 7 4.06 -24.33 -9.36
C ASN A 7 5.47 -24.50 -8.73
N PRO A 8 5.84 -23.72 -7.69
CA PRO A 8 7.05 -23.95 -6.90
C PRO A 8 7.28 -25.38 -6.40
N THR A 9 6.23 -26.20 -6.29
CA THR A 9 6.35 -27.63 -5.95
C THR A 9 6.80 -28.52 -7.12
N GLY A 10 7.11 -27.92 -8.29
CA GLY A 10 7.57 -28.63 -9.48
C GLY A 10 6.46 -29.24 -10.35
N THR A 11 5.19 -28.90 -10.09
CA THR A 11 4.05 -29.39 -10.89
C THR A 11 3.65 -28.35 -11.94
N THR A 12 3.36 -28.81 -13.15
CA THR A 12 2.83 -27.97 -14.23
C THR A 12 1.36 -28.26 -14.45
N PHE A 13 0.53 -27.23 -14.52
CA PHE A 13 -0.88 -27.36 -14.84
C PHE A 13 -1.28 -26.45 -16.00
N ARG A 14 -2.34 -26.85 -16.71
CA ARG A 14 -2.84 -26.15 -17.90
C ARG A 14 -3.94 -25.18 -17.49
N VAL A 15 -3.86 -23.94 -17.96
CA VAL A 15 -4.86 -22.91 -17.72
C VAL A 15 -5.38 -22.38 -19.06
N TRP A 16 -6.69 -22.22 -19.16
CA TRP A 16 -7.32 -21.57 -20.31
C TRP A 16 -7.43 -20.08 -20.04
N VAL A 17 -6.90 -19.27 -20.95
CA VAL A 17 -6.87 -17.80 -20.83
C VAL A 17 -7.16 -17.14 -22.18
N HIS A 18 -7.67 -15.92 -22.16
CA HIS A 18 -7.75 -15.05 -23.33
C HIS A 18 -6.54 -14.11 -23.38
N PRO A 19 -5.96 -13.78 -24.55
CA PRO A 19 -4.83 -12.85 -24.65
C PRO A 19 -5.11 -11.45 -24.07
N SER A 20 -6.38 -11.06 -24.01
CA SER A 20 -6.83 -9.80 -23.42
C SER A 20 -7.00 -9.86 -21.89
N ASP A 21 -6.91 -11.04 -21.29
CA ASP A 21 -7.01 -11.19 -19.85
C ASP A 21 -5.86 -10.44 -19.17
N THR A 22 -6.19 -9.78 -18.07
CA THR A 22 -5.17 -9.16 -17.23
C THR A 22 -4.51 -10.21 -16.36
N VAL A 23 -3.27 -9.97 -15.97
CA VAL A 23 -2.55 -10.82 -15.00
C VAL A 23 -3.39 -11.00 -13.74
N CYS A 24 -4.08 -9.96 -13.26
CA CYS A 24 -5.00 -10.05 -12.12
C CYS A 24 -6.14 -11.06 -12.36
N SER A 25 -6.84 -10.99 -13.51
CA SER A 25 -7.94 -11.93 -13.81
C SER A 25 -7.49 -13.38 -13.96
N VAL A 26 -6.27 -13.61 -14.45
CA VAL A 26 -5.67 -14.96 -14.52
C VAL A 26 -5.38 -15.48 -13.11
N MET A 27 -4.97 -14.58 -12.20
CA MET A 27 -4.63 -14.89 -10.82
C MET A 27 -5.84 -14.98 -9.88
N GLU A 28 -7.04 -14.54 -10.25
CA GLU A 28 -8.24 -14.72 -9.42
C GLU A 28 -8.53 -16.20 -9.10
N ASN A 29 -8.04 -17.13 -9.93
CA ASN A 29 -8.18 -18.58 -9.74
C ASN A 29 -6.97 -19.23 -9.03
N ILE A 30 -5.89 -18.49 -8.80
CA ILE A 30 -4.65 -18.96 -8.18
C ILE A 30 -4.42 -18.10 -6.94
N HIS A 31 -4.66 -18.67 -5.76
CA HIS A 31 -4.55 -18.00 -4.46
C HIS A 31 -3.49 -16.88 -4.43
N ASN A 32 -3.85 -15.70 -3.91
CA ASN A 32 -3.06 -14.45 -3.88
C ASN A 32 -1.64 -14.55 -3.25
N ARG A 33 -1.25 -15.75 -2.80
CA ARG A 33 0.10 -16.11 -2.32
C ARG A 33 1.13 -16.22 -3.45
N TYR A 34 0.74 -16.32 -4.72
CA TYR A 34 1.68 -16.48 -5.85
C TYR A 34 1.66 -15.29 -6.81
N ARG A 35 2.76 -15.00 -7.50
CA ARG A 35 2.86 -14.06 -8.64
C ARG A 35 3.27 -14.83 -9.90
N LEU A 36 2.91 -14.30 -11.08
CA LEU A 36 3.32 -14.87 -12.36
C LEU A 36 4.64 -14.26 -12.83
N ILE A 37 5.54 -15.14 -13.25
CA ILE A 37 6.82 -14.83 -13.88
C ILE A 37 6.79 -15.40 -15.31
N PHE A 38 7.27 -14.62 -16.28
CA PHE A 38 7.47 -15.07 -17.66
C PHE A 38 8.84 -14.60 -18.14
N ASN A 39 9.66 -15.53 -18.65
CA ASN A 39 11.04 -15.25 -19.08
C ASN A 39 11.89 -14.50 -18.02
N GLY A 40 11.69 -14.84 -16.74
CA GLY A 40 12.38 -14.18 -15.61
C GLY A 40 11.87 -12.79 -15.25
N VAL A 41 10.81 -12.30 -15.91
CA VAL A 41 10.19 -11.00 -15.62
C VAL A 41 8.88 -11.21 -14.87
N GLN A 42 8.71 -10.48 -13.76
CA GLN A 42 7.43 -10.44 -13.04
C GLN A 42 6.36 -9.73 -13.87
N LEU A 43 5.24 -10.40 -14.06
CA LEU A 43 4.08 -9.82 -14.72
C LEU A 43 3.34 -8.86 -13.77
N GLN A 44 2.92 -7.70 -14.27
CA GLN A 44 2.19 -6.71 -13.50
C GLN A 44 0.68 -6.94 -13.57
N ASP A 45 -0.02 -6.89 -12.44
CA ASP A 45 -1.44 -7.24 -12.29
C ASP A 45 -2.37 -6.57 -13.32
N ASN A 46 -2.09 -5.32 -13.69
CA ASN A 46 -2.94 -4.52 -14.58
C ASN A 46 -2.58 -4.65 -16.07
N CYS A 47 -1.52 -5.38 -16.41
CA CYS A 47 -1.10 -5.62 -17.79
C CYS A 47 -1.79 -6.84 -18.37
N ARG A 48 -1.98 -6.86 -19.70
CA ARG A 48 -2.57 -7.99 -20.42
C ARG A 48 -1.51 -9.03 -20.73
N LEU A 49 -1.90 -10.29 -20.88
CA LEU A 49 -0.99 -11.34 -21.33
C LEU A 49 -0.35 -11.02 -22.68
N ALA A 50 -1.12 -10.43 -23.59
CA ALA A 50 -0.63 -9.99 -24.90
C ALA A 50 0.48 -8.92 -24.82
N ASP A 51 0.49 -8.08 -23.78
CA ASP A 51 1.51 -7.03 -23.59
C ASP A 51 2.90 -7.63 -23.34
N TYR A 52 2.94 -8.86 -22.82
CA TYR A 52 4.16 -9.64 -22.58
C TYR A 52 4.47 -10.63 -23.71
N ASN A 53 3.74 -10.58 -24.83
CA ASN A 53 3.83 -11.52 -25.94
C ASN A 53 3.70 -12.99 -25.51
N ILE A 54 2.83 -13.25 -24.52
CA ILE A 54 2.48 -14.60 -24.09
C ILE A 54 1.54 -15.19 -25.15
N GLN A 55 1.89 -16.35 -25.67
CA GLN A 55 1.20 -17.03 -26.75
C GLN A 55 0.65 -18.39 -26.31
N GLU A 56 -0.06 -19.07 -27.20
CA GLU A 56 -0.46 -20.45 -26.96
C GLU A 56 0.75 -21.33 -26.62
N ASP A 57 0.55 -22.23 -25.66
CA ASP A 57 1.56 -23.14 -25.12
C ASP A 57 2.76 -22.46 -24.44
N SER A 58 2.68 -21.16 -24.17
CA SER A 58 3.67 -20.49 -23.32
C SER A 58 3.63 -21.03 -21.90
N THR A 59 4.81 -21.16 -21.29
CA THR A 59 4.97 -21.60 -19.90
C THR A 59 5.30 -20.41 -19.01
N LEU A 60 4.52 -20.23 -17.95
CA LEU A 60 4.72 -19.22 -16.92
C LEU A 60 5.10 -19.93 -15.62
N ASP A 61 5.89 -19.27 -14.78
CA ASP A 61 6.25 -19.77 -13.47
C ASP A 61 5.45 -19.02 -12.40
N LEU A 62 4.91 -19.75 -11.43
CA LEU A 62 4.45 -19.17 -10.18
C LEU A 62 5.64 -19.03 -9.24
N GLU A 63 5.72 -17.87 -8.62
CA GLU A 63 6.65 -17.63 -7.53
C GLU A 63 5.85 -17.18 -6.32
N GLU A 64 6.15 -17.71 -5.14
CA GLU A 64 5.47 -17.25 -3.92
C GLU A 64 5.85 -15.80 -3.62
N LYS A 65 4.83 -15.03 -3.25
CA LYS A 65 4.99 -13.63 -2.91
C LYS A 65 5.62 -13.51 -1.53
N MET A 66 6.59 -12.63 -1.40
CA MET A 66 7.09 -12.23 -0.10
C MET A 66 6.03 -11.36 0.59
N GLN A 67 5.72 -11.64 1.86
CA GLN A 67 4.74 -10.88 2.64
C GLN A 67 5.44 -10.01 3.69
N ILE A 68 5.06 -8.74 3.79
CA ILE A 68 5.48 -7.87 4.91
C ILE A 68 4.35 -7.81 5.92
N HIS A 69 4.59 -8.30 7.14
CA HIS A 69 3.60 -8.22 8.21
C HIS A 69 3.75 -6.92 9.01
N VAL A 70 3.02 -5.90 8.60
CA VAL A 70 2.82 -4.68 9.41
C VAL A 70 2.18 -5.08 10.75
N MET A 71 2.83 -4.86 11.90
CA MET A 71 2.20 -4.99 13.22
C MET A 71 2.30 -3.68 13.99
N GLU A 72 1.20 -2.94 14.04
CA GLU A 72 0.97 -2.05 15.17
C GLU A 72 -0.53 -2.05 15.43
N THR A 73 -0.92 -2.63 16.57
CA THR A 73 -2.30 -2.96 16.95
C THR A 73 -2.99 -3.96 16.00
N LEU A 74 -2.68 -5.26 16.17
CA LEU A 74 -3.48 -6.44 15.76
C LEU A 74 -3.85 -6.63 14.27
N ILE A 75 -3.39 -5.78 13.34
CA ILE A 75 -3.73 -5.91 11.91
C ILE A 75 -2.49 -6.23 11.09
N THR A 76 -2.37 -7.50 10.70
CA THR A 76 -1.44 -7.92 9.64
C THR A 76 -1.94 -7.40 8.30
N ILE A 77 -1.05 -6.75 7.55
CA ILE A 77 -1.33 -6.33 6.18
C ILE A 77 -0.48 -7.16 5.24
N ASP A 78 -1.09 -8.09 4.50
CA ASP A 78 -0.36 -8.82 3.48
C ASP A 78 -0.13 -7.91 2.27
N LEU A 79 1.15 -7.67 2.00
CA LEU A 79 1.61 -6.89 0.87
C LEU A 79 2.61 -7.74 0.10
N ASP A 80 2.41 -7.81 -1.20
CA ASP A 80 3.26 -8.58 -2.10
C ASP A 80 4.59 -7.87 -2.32
N PHE A 81 5.73 -8.54 -2.15
CA PHE A 81 7.04 -7.98 -2.46
C PHE A 81 7.91 -8.97 -3.24
N ASN A 82 8.87 -8.40 -3.98
CA ASN A 82 9.98 -9.10 -4.61
C ASN A 82 11.20 -9.04 -3.70
N SER A 83 12.01 -10.10 -3.63
CA SER A 83 13.33 -10.07 -2.97
C SER A 83 14.24 -8.97 -3.56
N LEU A 84 14.02 -8.58 -4.82
CA LEU A 84 14.70 -7.48 -5.48
C LEU A 84 14.10 -6.09 -5.20
N ASP A 85 12.99 -5.99 -4.47
CA ASP A 85 12.42 -4.69 -4.12
C ASP A 85 13.36 -3.96 -3.16
N THR A 86 13.64 -2.69 -3.45
CA THR A 86 14.41 -1.84 -2.54
C THR A 86 13.60 -1.45 -1.31
N ILE A 87 14.26 -1.13 -0.20
CA ILE A 87 13.56 -0.63 1.00
C ILE A 87 12.73 0.62 0.67
N ASP A 88 13.24 1.52 -0.16
CA ASP A 88 12.48 2.69 -0.61
C ASP A 88 11.27 2.31 -1.46
N GLY A 89 11.41 1.31 -2.35
CA GLY A 89 10.33 0.75 -3.15
C GLY A 89 9.24 0.12 -2.27
N VAL A 90 9.67 -0.58 -1.22
CA VAL A 90 8.77 -1.16 -0.21
C VAL A 90 7.94 -0.08 0.47
N LYS A 91 8.59 1.00 0.92
CA LYS A 91 7.89 2.11 1.57
C LYS A 91 6.94 2.84 0.64
N ALA A 92 7.34 3.04 -0.62
CA ALA A 92 6.50 3.61 -1.65
C ALA A 92 5.25 2.75 -1.91
N LYS A 93 5.39 1.42 -1.91
CA LYS A 93 4.26 0.50 -2.08
C LYS A 93 3.29 0.56 -0.90
N ILE A 94 3.80 0.63 0.33
CA ILE A 94 2.98 0.84 1.54
C ILE A 94 2.21 2.17 1.45
N TYR A 95 2.86 3.26 1.03
CA TYR A 95 2.20 4.54 0.80
C TYR A 95 1.10 4.41 -0.26
N ARG A 96 1.37 3.79 -1.41
CA ARG A 96 0.38 3.62 -2.48
C ARG A 96 -0.83 2.80 -2.04
N LEU A 97 -0.61 1.71 -1.31
CA LEU A 97 -1.66 0.74 -0.98
C LEU A 97 -2.42 1.09 0.30
N LYS A 98 -1.83 1.84 1.23
CA LYS A 98 -2.42 2.15 2.53
C LYS A 98 -2.43 3.64 2.88
N GLY A 99 -1.65 4.46 2.19
CA GLY A 99 -1.61 5.91 2.34
C GLY A 99 -0.75 6.38 3.52
N PHE A 100 0.10 5.52 4.07
CA PHE A 100 1.04 5.91 5.13
C PHE A 100 2.25 6.64 4.52
N PRO A 101 2.51 7.91 4.84
CA PRO A 101 3.64 8.68 4.31
C PRO A 101 4.98 7.98 4.53
N VAL A 102 5.86 8.00 3.53
CA VAL A 102 7.17 7.30 3.56
C VAL A 102 8.06 7.75 4.73
N ASP A 103 8.02 9.05 5.06
CA ASP A 103 8.75 9.65 6.19
C ASP A 103 8.24 9.17 7.55
N GLN A 104 7.01 8.66 7.62
CA GLN A 104 6.40 8.10 8.82
C GLN A 104 6.59 6.59 8.93
N GLN A 105 7.13 5.92 7.91
CA GLN A 105 7.30 4.47 7.91
C GLN A 105 8.66 4.06 8.48
N CYS A 106 8.63 3.24 9.53
CA CYS A 106 9.81 2.55 10.07
C CYS A 106 9.67 1.04 9.86
N LEU A 107 10.51 0.45 9.01
CA LEU A 107 10.51 -0.98 8.75
C LEU A 107 11.57 -1.66 9.63
N LEU A 108 11.18 -2.73 10.30
CA LEU A 108 12.00 -3.53 11.21
C LEU A 108 12.00 -4.98 10.71
N PHE A 109 13.18 -5.60 10.60
CA PHE A 109 13.33 -7.02 10.34
C PHE A 109 14.28 -7.63 11.36
N ALA A 110 13.89 -8.74 11.98
CA ALA A 110 14.65 -9.38 13.07
C ALA A 110 15.09 -8.38 14.17
N GLY A 111 14.21 -7.43 14.51
CA GLY A 111 14.48 -6.38 15.50
C GLY A 111 15.42 -5.25 15.03
N LYS A 112 15.91 -5.29 13.78
CA LYS A 112 16.78 -4.27 13.21
C LYS A 112 16.01 -3.37 12.25
N ARG A 113 16.26 -2.06 12.35
CA ARG A 113 15.70 -1.08 11.41
C ARG A 113 16.32 -1.25 10.03
N LEU A 114 15.47 -1.36 9.02
CA LEU A 114 15.86 -1.31 7.63
C LEU A 114 16.10 0.15 7.25
N GLU A 115 17.32 0.44 6.80
CA GLU A 115 17.73 1.78 6.40
C GLU A 115 17.07 2.17 5.09
N ASN A 116 16.78 3.46 4.93
CA ASN A 116 16.31 3.98 3.65
C ASN A 116 17.41 3.82 2.60
N GLY A 117 17.00 3.62 1.35
CA GLY A 117 17.89 3.56 0.21
C GLY A 117 17.60 2.42 -0.75
N ASN A 118 18.58 2.18 -1.62
CA ASN A 118 18.48 1.25 -2.74
C ASN A 118 18.88 -0.19 -2.40
N ARG A 119 19.16 -0.50 -1.12
CA ARG A 119 19.37 -1.89 -0.71
C ARG A 119 18.06 -2.65 -0.86
N THR A 120 18.16 -3.85 -1.39
CA THR A 120 17.04 -4.74 -1.65
C THR A 120 16.67 -5.53 -0.39
N LEU A 121 15.48 -6.12 -0.37
CA LEU A 121 15.09 -7.08 0.66
C LEU A 121 16.10 -8.25 0.73
N ALA A 122 16.59 -8.72 -0.42
CA ALA A 122 17.64 -9.73 -0.50
C ALA A 122 18.97 -9.29 0.14
N ASP A 123 19.39 -8.04 -0.06
CA ASP A 123 20.62 -7.49 0.57
C ASP A 123 20.54 -7.50 2.11
N HIS A 124 19.31 -7.48 2.65
CA HIS A 124 19.04 -7.58 4.07
C HIS A 124 18.77 -9.02 4.55
N ASN A 125 19.05 -10.03 3.71
CA ASN A 125 18.74 -11.44 3.92
C ASN A 125 17.27 -11.70 4.23
N ILE A 126 16.39 -10.88 3.67
CA ILE A 126 14.96 -11.02 3.85
C ILE A 126 14.45 -11.86 2.69
N CYS A 127 14.05 -13.07 2.99
CA CYS A 127 13.62 -14.07 2.02
C CYS A 127 12.10 -14.25 2.04
N MET A 128 11.63 -15.12 1.16
CA MET A 128 10.25 -15.60 1.14
C MET A 128 9.80 -16.06 2.54
N GLU A 129 8.56 -15.75 2.93
CA GLU A 129 7.99 -15.98 4.28
C GLU A 129 8.60 -15.17 5.45
N SER A 130 9.57 -14.29 5.19
CA SER A 130 10.11 -13.42 6.24
C SER A 130 9.14 -12.34 6.69
N THR A 131 9.04 -12.12 7.99
CA THR A 131 8.18 -11.09 8.60
C THR A 131 8.92 -9.76 8.76
N ILE A 132 8.53 -8.73 7.99
CA ILE A 132 8.97 -7.35 8.22
C ILE A 132 7.87 -6.58 8.97
N LEU A 133 8.25 -5.99 10.10
CA LEU A 133 7.40 -5.18 10.96
C LEU A 133 7.42 -3.71 10.53
N LEU A 134 6.27 -3.14 10.15
CA LEU A 134 6.11 -1.69 9.99
C LEU A 134 5.63 -1.07 11.29
N VAL A 135 6.41 -0.12 11.80
CA VAL A 135 6.07 0.80 12.89
C VAL A 135 5.81 2.18 12.30
N LEU A 136 4.67 2.79 12.63
CA LEU A 136 4.37 4.15 12.18
C LEU A 136 4.96 5.14 13.19
N LEU A 137 5.89 5.98 12.73
CA LEU A 137 6.44 7.04 13.54
C LEU A 137 5.32 8.04 13.88
N PRO A 138 5.24 8.50 15.14
CA PRO A 138 4.14 9.35 15.58
C PRO A 138 4.06 10.61 14.72
N CYS A 139 2.83 10.94 14.31
CA CYS A 139 2.55 12.17 13.58
C CYS A 139 2.70 13.38 14.52
N ILE A 140 3.92 13.87 14.73
CA ILE A 140 4.17 15.08 15.54
C ILE A 140 3.72 16.31 14.73
N PRO A 141 2.87 17.20 15.29
CA PRO A 141 2.49 18.45 14.63
C PRO A 141 3.71 19.25 14.15
N ARG A 142 3.77 19.55 12.85
CA ARG A 142 4.86 20.34 12.25
C ARG A 142 4.49 21.83 12.15
N GLY A 143 5.31 22.70 12.73
CA GLY A 143 5.10 24.15 12.72
C GLY A 143 4.19 24.62 13.86
N HIS A 144 3.37 25.64 13.62
CA HIS A 144 2.53 26.22 14.67
C HIS A 144 1.38 25.27 15.04
N MET A 145 1.37 24.83 16.30
CA MET A 145 0.37 23.90 16.82
C MET A 145 -1.02 24.55 16.84
N MET A 146 -2.00 23.85 16.29
CA MET A 146 -3.39 24.27 16.24
C MET A 146 -4.33 23.08 16.36
N GLN A 147 -5.58 23.37 16.70
CA GLN A 147 -6.65 22.39 16.71
C GLN A 147 -7.50 22.54 15.46
N ILE A 148 -7.90 21.42 14.90
CA ILE A 148 -8.94 21.35 13.87
C ILE A 148 -9.98 20.30 14.26
N PHE A 149 -11.15 20.38 13.63
CA PHE A 149 -12.22 19.42 13.82
C PHE A 149 -12.40 18.59 12.56
N VAL A 150 -12.66 17.30 12.72
CA VAL A 150 -13.01 16.41 11.60
C VAL A 150 -14.35 15.77 11.91
N LYS A 151 -15.34 16.05 11.08
CA LYS A 151 -16.66 15.40 11.15
C LYS A 151 -16.58 14.07 10.42
N GLY A 152 -16.75 12.98 11.18
CA GLY A 152 -16.74 11.61 10.69
C GLY A 152 -18.04 11.21 9.99
N LEU A 153 -18.04 9.99 9.43
CA LEU A 153 -19.14 9.41 8.64
C LEU A 153 -20.44 9.26 9.44
N THR A 154 -20.34 8.96 10.73
CA THR A 154 -21.46 8.81 11.66
C THR A 154 -21.97 10.15 12.20
N GLY A 155 -21.42 11.26 11.73
CA GLY A 155 -21.68 12.60 12.26
C GLY A 155 -20.87 12.96 13.50
N LYS A 156 -20.13 12.01 14.10
CA LYS A 156 -19.23 12.26 15.25
C LYS A 156 -18.09 13.18 14.83
N THR A 157 -17.89 14.27 15.57
CA THR A 157 -16.74 15.15 15.39
C THR A 157 -15.58 14.71 16.28
N ILE A 158 -14.39 14.58 15.70
CA ILE A 158 -13.14 14.37 16.43
C ILE A 158 -12.28 15.65 16.39
N THR A 159 -11.57 15.91 17.48
CA THR A 159 -10.63 17.02 17.58
C THR A 159 -9.21 16.50 17.33
N LEU A 160 -8.49 17.12 16.41
CA LEU A 160 -7.10 16.77 16.11
C LEU A 160 -6.17 17.92 16.44
N GLN A 161 -5.02 17.56 17.04
CA GLN A 161 -3.88 18.45 17.19
C GLN A 161 -2.98 18.31 15.96
N VAL A 162 -2.83 19.41 15.23
CA VAL A 162 -2.11 19.48 13.96
C VAL A 162 -1.18 20.70 13.95
N GLY A 163 -0.19 20.66 13.09
CA GLY A 163 0.65 21.81 12.79
C GLY A 163 0.21 22.45 11.47
N SER A 164 0.41 23.75 11.31
CA SER A 164 0.09 24.44 10.04
C SER A 164 0.86 23.87 8.83
N SER A 165 2.02 23.28 9.06
CA SER A 165 2.86 22.63 8.04
C SER A 165 2.62 21.12 7.92
N ASP A 166 1.64 20.56 8.65
CA ASP A 166 1.20 19.19 8.42
C ASP A 166 0.60 19.08 7.01
N THR A 167 0.88 17.96 6.35
CA THR A 167 0.26 17.64 5.06
C THR A 167 -1.09 16.98 5.30
N VAL A 168 -1.95 17.03 4.29
CA VAL A 168 -3.25 16.35 4.31
C VAL A 168 -3.09 14.85 4.56
N ASP A 169 -2.06 14.20 4.00
CA ASP A 169 -1.77 12.79 4.27
C ASP A 169 -1.38 12.54 5.74
N SER A 170 -0.57 13.41 6.37
CA SER A 170 -0.29 13.31 7.80
C SER A 170 -1.55 13.48 8.66
N VAL A 171 -2.50 14.32 8.24
CA VAL A 171 -3.80 14.44 8.93
C VAL A 171 -4.63 13.17 8.79
N LYS A 172 -4.65 12.52 7.62
CA LYS A 172 -5.35 11.22 7.44
C LYS A 172 -4.78 10.13 8.34
N VAL A 173 -3.47 10.11 8.55
CA VAL A 173 -2.84 9.19 9.51
C VAL A 173 -3.29 9.49 10.94
N LYS A 174 -3.31 10.76 11.37
CA LYS A 174 -3.86 11.14 12.70
C LYS A 174 -5.32 10.72 12.90
N ILE A 175 -6.14 10.78 11.85
CA ILE A 175 -7.53 10.28 11.89
C ILE A 175 -7.55 8.76 12.09
N TYR A 176 -6.72 8.04 11.35
CA TYR A 176 -6.57 6.59 11.48
C TYR A 176 -6.12 6.21 12.90
N GLU A 177 -5.08 6.85 13.43
CA GLU A 177 -4.56 6.62 14.80
C GLU A 177 -5.63 6.85 15.88
N ARG A 178 -6.55 7.80 15.67
CA ARG A 178 -7.57 8.16 16.68
C ARG A 178 -8.78 7.23 16.71
N ASN A 179 -9.16 6.68 15.56
CA ASN A 179 -10.40 5.90 15.44
C ASN A 179 -10.16 4.43 15.02
N HIS A 180 -8.90 4.03 14.81
CA HIS A 180 -8.47 2.70 14.36
C HIS A 180 -9.06 2.20 13.02
N ALA A 181 -9.86 3.03 12.34
CA ALA A 181 -10.35 2.86 10.98
C ALA A 181 -10.92 4.21 10.50
N PRO A 182 -10.89 4.52 9.20
CA PRO A 182 -10.44 3.70 8.06
C PRO A 182 -9.01 4.06 7.59
N PHE A 183 -8.38 3.22 6.75
CA PHE A 183 -7.01 3.45 6.28
C PHE A 183 -6.83 4.81 5.57
N PRO A 184 -5.67 5.47 5.69
CA PRO A 184 -5.44 6.79 5.09
C PRO A 184 -5.76 6.88 3.59
N ASN A 185 -5.41 5.86 2.80
CA ASN A 185 -5.69 5.88 1.35
C ASN A 185 -7.17 5.91 0.99
N VAL A 186 -8.05 5.34 1.82
CA VAL A 186 -9.49 5.38 1.56
C VAL A 186 -10.15 6.66 2.09
N GLN A 187 -9.48 7.40 2.97
CA GLN A 187 -10.00 8.66 3.50
C GLN A 187 -9.96 9.79 2.47
N ARG A 188 -11.08 10.53 2.38
CA ARG A 188 -11.20 11.78 1.64
C ARG A 188 -11.58 12.91 2.59
N LEU A 189 -10.71 13.91 2.67
CA LEU A 189 -10.95 15.11 3.46
C LEU A 189 -11.48 16.21 2.55
N ILE A 190 -12.57 16.84 2.99
CA ILE A 190 -13.28 17.89 2.25
C ILE A 190 -13.31 19.14 3.11
N PHE A 191 -12.96 20.28 2.51
CA PHE A 191 -13.03 21.60 3.12
C PHE A 191 -13.59 22.61 2.11
N ALA A 192 -14.53 23.46 2.55
CA ALA A 192 -15.16 24.47 1.69
C ALA A 192 -15.68 23.90 0.34
N GLY A 193 -16.26 22.69 0.38
CA GLY A 193 -16.77 22.00 -0.81
C GLY A 193 -15.71 21.42 -1.74
N ARG A 194 -14.42 21.45 -1.37
CA ARG A 194 -13.30 20.93 -2.18
C ARG A 194 -12.61 19.77 -1.48
N GLN A 195 -12.24 18.75 -2.25
CA GLN A 195 -11.39 17.68 -1.78
C GLN A 195 -9.96 18.20 -1.59
N LEU A 196 -9.36 17.86 -0.46
CA LEU A 196 -7.98 18.18 -0.16
C LEU A 196 -7.02 17.16 -0.79
N GLU A 197 -5.93 17.66 -1.35
CA GLU A 197 -4.86 16.86 -1.96
C GLU A 197 -3.84 16.43 -0.92
N GLY A 198 -3.46 15.14 -0.92
CA GLY A 198 -2.60 14.52 0.12
C GLY A 198 -1.28 15.24 0.39
N GLY A 199 -0.63 15.73 -0.67
CA GLY A 199 0.67 16.41 -0.58
C GLY A 199 0.63 17.88 -0.16
N ARG A 200 -0.55 18.52 -0.11
CA ARG A 200 -0.66 19.94 0.30
C ARG A 200 -0.59 20.08 1.81
N THR A 201 -0.04 21.20 2.29
CA THR A 201 -0.09 21.54 3.71
C THR A 201 -1.45 22.11 4.11
N LEU A 202 -1.74 22.12 5.41
CA LEU A 202 -2.92 22.78 5.95
C LEU A 202 -2.90 24.29 5.67
N ALA A 203 -1.73 24.94 5.80
CA ALA A 203 -1.55 26.35 5.46
C ALA A 203 -1.85 26.63 3.98
N ASP A 204 -1.33 25.82 3.05
CA ASP A 204 -1.59 25.98 1.61
C ASP A 204 -3.08 25.78 1.26
N SER A 205 -3.76 24.94 2.05
CA SER A 205 -5.20 24.68 1.93
C SER A 205 -6.06 25.71 2.66
N LYS A 206 -5.45 26.76 3.24
CA LYS A 206 -6.10 27.80 4.03
C LYS A 206 -6.90 27.25 5.23
N ILE A 207 -6.45 26.13 5.78
CA ILE A 207 -7.03 25.52 6.98
C ILE A 207 -6.35 26.16 8.18
N THR A 208 -7.15 26.80 9.01
CA THR A 208 -6.70 27.50 10.22
C THR A 208 -7.27 26.85 11.48
N LYS A 209 -6.92 27.40 12.63
CA LYS A 209 -7.39 26.92 13.94
C LYS A 209 -8.93 26.89 13.96
N HIS A 210 -9.49 25.80 14.47
CA HIS A 210 -10.92 25.53 14.61
C HIS A 210 -11.69 25.33 13.29
N CYS A 211 -11.01 25.24 12.15
CA CYS A 211 -11.67 24.79 10.93
C CYS A 211 -12.24 23.37 11.08
N THR A 212 -13.39 23.13 10.44
CA THR A 212 -14.01 21.80 10.38
C THR A 212 -13.83 21.19 9.00
N LEU A 213 -13.23 20.00 8.97
CA LEU A 213 -13.11 19.15 7.78
C LEU A 213 -14.20 18.10 7.79
N HIS A 214 -14.65 17.69 6.61
CA HIS A 214 -15.57 16.57 6.45
C HIS A 214 -14.81 15.35 5.95
N LEU A 215 -14.94 14.23 6.67
CA LEU A 215 -14.40 12.94 6.24
C LEU A 215 -15.45 12.18 5.43
N SER A 216 -15.04 11.70 4.26
CA SER A 216 -15.77 10.75 3.42
C SER A 216 -14.84 9.60 3.02
N LEU A 217 -15.37 8.49 2.53
CA LEU A 217 -14.57 7.35 2.05
C LEU A 217 -14.66 7.21 0.54
N HIS A 218 -13.57 6.73 -0.06
CA HIS A 218 -13.65 6.12 -1.37
C HIS A 218 -14.47 4.83 -1.25
N LEU A 219 -15.52 4.71 -2.07
CA LEU A 219 -16.18 3.42 -2.27
C LEU A 219 -15.17 2.53 -2.99
N ARG A 220 -14.89 1.33 -2.45
CA ARG A 220 -14.19 0.31 -3.23
C ARG A 220 -15.10 -0.05 -4.40
N GLY A 221 -14.65 0.18 -5.63
CA GLY A 221 -15.17 -0.58 -6.77
C GLY A 221 -14.88 -2.05 -6.50
N GLY A 222 -15.91 -2.88 -6.57
CA GLY A 222 -15.81 -4.32 -6.38
C GLY A 222 -14.98 -4.99 -7.46
#